data_AF-A0A2E9X292-F1
#
_entry.id   AF-A0A2E9X292-F1
#
_cell.length_a   1.000
_cell.length_b   1.000
_cell.length_c   1.000
_cell.angle_alpha   90.00
_cell.angle_beta   90.00
_cell.angle_gamma   90.00
#
_symmetry.space_group_name_H-M   'P 1'
#
loop_
_entity.id
_entity.type
_entity.pdbx_description
1 polymer ?
#
loop_
_entity_poly.entity_id
_entity_poly.type
_entity_poly.pdbx_seq_one_letter_code
_entity_poly.pdbx_strand_id
1 'polypeptide(L)'
;SREEPDYGAYLNWLHRSDATLTFPQTLVLRYTQLEPEEKRNPQVANDYRKWFLGRLRCVDEAVAEREYLCAQRFTIADICIVYALVLAKSLDIEEAFTPNIQTYWDRIAERDAFQRAYAK
;
A
#
# COMPACT_ATOMS: atom_id res chain seq x y z
N SER A 1 -8.36 15.61 -14.97
CA SER A 1 -7.78 16.54 -15.96
C SER A 1 -6.48 17.10 -15.42
N ARG A 2 -5.57 17.60 -16.29
CA ARG A 2 -4.36 18.32 -15.83
C ARG A 2 -4.69 19.60 -15.06
N GLU A 3 -5.89 20.13 -15.28
CA GLU A 3 -6.42 21.32 -14.60
C GLU A 3 -7.03 21.02 -13.22
N GLU A 4 -7.13 19.75 -12.79
CA GLU A 4 -7.66 19.45 -11.46
C GLU A 4 -6.65 19.85 -10.37
N PRO A 5 -7.07 20.50 -9.26
CA PRO A 5 -6.16 20.93 -8.21
C PRO A 5 -5.28 19.81 -7.65
N ASP A 6 -5.82 18.61 -7.54
CA ASP A 6 -5.12 17.43 -7.01
C ASP A 6 -4.29 16.68 -8.07
N TYR A 7 -4.17 17.16 -9.31
CA TYR A 7 -3.43 16.45 -10.36
C TYR A 7 -1.96 16.20 -9.99
N GLY A 8 -1.31 17.15 -9.32
CA GLY A 8 0.05 16.96 -8.82
C GLY A 8 0.15 15.87 -7.74
N ALA A 9 -0.79 15.87 -6.79
CA ALA A 9 -0.87 14.84 -5.75
C ALA A 9 -1.15 13.46 -6.37
N TYR A 10 -2.05 13.40 -7.35
CA TYR A 10 -2.37 12.18 -8.10
C TYR A 10 -1.12 11.57 -8.72
N LEU A 11 -0.32 12.36 -9.45
CA LEU A 11 0.94 11.88 -10.02
C LEU A 11 1.91 11.39 -8.94
N ASN A 12 2.02 12.11 -7.82
CA ASN A 12 2.87 11.68 -6.71
C ASN A 12 2.44 10.34 -6.13
N TRP A 13 1.14 10.09 -5.96
CA TRP A 13 0.65 8.81 -5.44
C TRP A 13 0.93 7.65 -6.38
N LEU A 14 0.78 7.85 -7.70
CA LEU A 14 1.11 6.82 -8.68
C LEU A 14 2.58 6.40 -8.56
N HIS A 15 3.51 7.36 -8.57
CA HIS A 15 4.94 7.05 -8.48
C HIS A 15 5.33 6.48 -7.10
N ARG A 16 4.72 7.00 -6.04
CA ARG A 16 5.01 6.57 -4.66
C ARG A 16 4.62 5.12 -4.43
N SER A 17 3.49 4.68 -4.97
CA SER A 17 3.00 3.31 -4.80
C SER A 17 4.08 2.28 -5.15
N ASP A 18 4.66 2.37 -6.34
CA ASP A 18 5.68 1.43 -6.80
C ASP A 18 7.04 1.70 -6.19
N ALA A 19 7.54 2.94 -6.30
CA ALA A 19 8.92 3.26 -5.97
C ALA A 19 9.18 3.28 -4.46
N THR A 20 8.16 3.49 -3.64
CA THR A 20 8.32 3.72 -2.19
C THR A 20 7.63 2.67 -1.33
N LEU A 21 6.48 2.14 -1.74
CA LEU A 21 5.69 1.22 -0.92
C LEU A 21 5.83 -0.24 -1.36
N THR A 22 5.72 -0.52 -2.66
CA THR A 22 5.84 -1.90 -3.16
C THR A 22 7.28 -2.39 -3.13
N PHE A 23 8.26 -1.53 -3.46
CA PHE A 23 9.67 -1.93 -3.51
C PHE A 23 10.19 -2.58 -2.21
N PRO A 24 10.03 -1.98 -1.00
CA PRO A 24 10.50 -2.62 0.23
C PRO A 24 9.85 -3.98 0.50
N GLN A 25 8.57 -4.13 0.14
CA GLN A 25 7.84 -5.38 0.32
C GLN A 25 8.35 -6.50 -0.58
N THR A 26 8.95 -6.19 -1.74
CA THR A 26 9.59 -7.22 -2.58
C THR A 26 10.76 -7.88 -1.89
N LEU A 27 11.49 -7.17 -1.01
CA LEU A 27 12.58 -7.76 -0.24
C LEU A 27 12.06 -8.58 0.93
N VAL A 28 10.97 -8.14 1.57
CA VAL A 28 10.26 -8.96 2.56
C VAL A 28 9.83 -10.28 1.92
N LEU A 29 9.10 -10.22 0.79
CA LEU A 29 8.66 -11.40 0.04
C LEU A 29 9.83 -12.32 -0.34
N ARG A 30 10.89 -11.75 -0.91
CA ARG A 30 12.06 -12.50 -1.35
C ARG A 30 12.69 -13.30 -0.21
N TYR A 31 13.00 -12.63 0.89
CA TYR A 31 13.77 -13.24 1.98
C TYR A 31 12.92 -14.04 2.97
N THR A 32 11.59 -13.98 2.88
CA THR A 32 10.69 -14.79 3.72
C THR A 32 10.10 -15.99 2.97
N GLN A 33 9.80 -15.85 1.68
CA GLN A 33 9.03 -16.85 0.93
C GLN A 33 9.77 -17.40 -0.30
N LEU A 34 10.42 -16.56 -1.11
CA LEU A 34 10.94 -16.96 -2.43
C LEU A 34 12.35 -17.57 -2.41
N GLU A 35 13.24 -17.10 -1.54
CA GLU A 35 14.58 -17.70 -1.40
C GLU A 35 14.47 -19.11 -0.78
N PRO A 36 15.32 -20.06 -1.23
CA PRO A 36 15.53 -21.32 -0.51
C PRO A 36 15.83 -21.07 0.96
N GLU A 37 15.45 -22.00 1.83
CA GLU A 37 15.54 -21.81 3.28
C GLU A 37 16.93 -21.38 3.75
N GLU A 38 17.98 -21.92 3.14
CA GLU A 38 19.39 -21.63 3.46
C GLU A 38 19.82 -20.21 3.07
N LYS A 39 19.06 -19.54 2.20
CA LYS A 39 19.30 -18.17 1.70
C LYS A 39 18.31 -17.14 2.24
N ARG A 40 17.30 -17.57 3.00
CA ARG A 40 16.40 -16.66 3.70
C ARG A 40 17.18 -15.81 4.67
N ASN A 41 16.78 -14.55 4.79
CA ASN A 41 17.45 -13.58 5.66
C ASN A 41 16.41 -12.82 6.48
N PRO A 42 16.05 -13.32 7.68
CA PRO A 42 15.03 -12.70 8.53
C PRO A 42 15.38 -11.27 8.93
N GLN A 43 16.68 -10.96 9.10
CA GLN A 43 17.13 -9.62 9.46
C GLN A 43 16.81 -8.62 8.32
N VAL A 44 17.16 -8.96 7.08
CA VAL A 44 16.85 -8.12 5.91
C VAL A 44 15.34 -7.98 5.74
N ALA A 45 14.57 -9.06 5.87
CA ALA A 45 13.11 -8.98 5.82
C ALA A 45 12.55 -8.01 6.88
N ASN A 46 13.03 -8.09 8.13
CA ASN A 46 12.58 -7.22 9.21
C ASN A 46 12.97 -5.75 9.00
N ASP A 47 14.17 -5.48 8.49
CA ASP A 47 14.63 -4.11 8.21
C ASP A 47 13.79 -3.47 7.10
N TYR A 48 13.45 -4.22 6.06
CA TYR A 48 12.60 -3.72 4.98
C TYR A 48 11.12 -3.65 5.36
N ARG A 49 10.62 -4.50 6.27
CA ARG A 49 9.29 -4.33 6.91
C ARG A 49 9.22 -2.99 7.65
N LYS A 50 10.22 -2.67 8.47
CA LYS A 50 10.31 -1.37 9.18
C LYS A 50 10.41 -0.20 8.20
N TRP A 51 11.18 -0.35 7.12
CA TRP A 51 11.26 0.66 6.07
C TRP A 51 9.87 0.92 5.46
N PHE A 52 9.17 -0.14 5.02
CA PHE A 52 7.82 -0.04 4.47
C PHE A 52 6.88 0.72 5.41
N LEU A 53 6.80 0.31 6.68
CA LEU A 53 5.96 0.95 7.69
C LEU A 53 6.31 2.44 7.86
N GLY A 54 7.61 2.77 7.85
CA GLY A 54 8.06 4.16 7.93
C GLY A 54 7.64 5.02 6.74
N ARG A 55 7.51 4.42 5.54
CA ARG A 55 7.03 5.11 4.34
C ARG A 55 5.52 5.16 4.26
N LEU A 56 4.83 4.15 4.80
CA LEU A 56 3.38 4.09 4.81
C LEU A 56 2.74 5.21 5.64
N ARG A 57 3.47 5.79 6.61
CA ARG A 57 2.99 6.95 7.40
C ARG A 57 2.42 8.08 6.56
N CYS A 58 2.98 8.38 5.39
CA CYS A 58 2.43 9.45 4.55
C CYS A 58 1.04 9.11 3.97
N VAL A 59 0.74 7.82 3.77
CA VAL A 59 -0.61 7.36 3.39
C VAL A 59 -1.54 7.48 4.59
N ASP A 60 -1.10 7.04 5.77
CA ASP A 60 -1.88 7.13 7.01
C ASP A 60 -2.31 8.58 7.31
N GLU A 61 -1.35 9.50 7.26
CA GLU A 61 -1.59 10.94 7.43
C GLU A 61 -2.55 11.49 6.36
N ALA A 62 -2.42 11.06 5.10
CA ALA A 62 -3.27 11.55 4.02
C ALA A 62 -4.72 11.08 4.16
N VAL A 63 -4.94 9.81 4.53
CA VAL A 63 -6.30 9.22 4.66
C VAL A 63 -6.95 9.50 6.01
N ALA A 64 -6.20 10.05 6.98
CA ALA A 64 -6.78 10.58 8.22
C ALA A 64 -7.73 11.76 7.96
N GLU A 65 -7.43 12.58 6.93
CA GLU A 65 -8.22 13.78 6.60
C GLU A 65 -9.04 13.63 5.32
N ARG A 66 -8.89 12.51 4.59
CA ARG A 66 -9.48 12.33 3.26
C ARG A 66 -10.14 10.98 3.08
N GLU A 67 -11.30 10.98 2.43
CA GLU A 67 -11.99 9.76 2.04
C GLU A 67 -11.24 9.00 0.92
N TYR A 68 -10.68 9.74 -0.04
CA TYR A 68 -9.86 9.22 -1.13
C TYR A 68 -8.62 10.11 -1.31
N LEU A 69 -7.57 9.55 -1.89
CA LEU A 69 -6.28 10.23 -1.97
C LEU A 69 -6.31 11.51 -2.82
N CYS A 70 -7.20 11.59 -3.81
CA CYS A 70 -7.26 12.71 -4.76
C CYS A 70 -8.70 13.06 -5.15
N ALA A 71 -8.93 14.35 -5.41
CA ALA A 71 -10.15 14.89 -6.03
C ALA A 71 -11.46 14.52 -5.33
N GLN A 72 -11.40 14.16 -4.03
CA GLN A 72 -12.54 13.74 -3.22
C GLN A 72 -13.36 12.59 -3.86
N ARG A 73 -12.71 11.73 -4.63
CA ARG A 73 -13.34 10.60 -5.32
C ARG A 73 -12.35 9.46 -5.50
N PHE A 74 -12.88 8.26 -5.71
CA PHE A 74 -12.07 7.09 -6.03
C PHE A 74 -11.36 7.25 -7.37
N THR A 75 -10.04 7.04 -7.38
CA THR A 75 -9.17 7.19 -8.55
C THR A 75 -8.17 6.03 -8.66
N ILE A 76 -7.34 6.06 -9.71
CA ILE A 76 -6.23 5.12 -9.88
C ILE A 76 -5.20 5.25 -8.74
N ALA A 77 -5.04 6.44 -8.15
CA ALA A 77 -4.16 6.61 -6.99
C ALA A 77 -4.57 5.68 -5.84
N ASP A 78 -5.88 5.56 -5.59
CA ASP A 78 -6.40 4.70 -4.54
C ASP A 78 -6.15 3.22 -4.85
N ILE A 79 -6.34 2.81 -6.12
CA ILE A 79 -6.05 1.44 -6.59
C ILE A 79 -4.57 1.10 -6.37
N CYS A 80 -3.66 1.98 -6.79
CA CYS A 80 -2.22 1.76 -6.68
C CYS A 80 -1.77 1.64 -5.22
N ILE A 81 -2.27 2.48 -4.32
CA ILE A 81 -1.92 2.43 -2.89
C ILE A 81 -2.55 1.21 -2.21
N VAL A 82 -3.79 0.86 -2.53
CA VAL A 82 -4.44 -0.34 -1.97
C VAL A 82 -3.76 -1.62 -2.42
N TYR A 83 -3.22 -1.67 -3.63
CA TYR A 83 -2.41 -2.81 -4.05
C TYR A 83 -1.19 -3.02 -3.13
N ALA A 84 -0.52 -1.94 -2.69
CA ALA A 84 0.55 -2.05 -1.71
C ALA A 84 0.05 -2.56 -0.34
N LEU A 85 -1.19 -2.27 0.05
CA LEU A 85 -1.82 -2.81 1.27
C LEU A 85 -2.25 -4.29 1.11
N VAL A 86 -2.70 -4.68 -0.08
CA VAL A 86 -2.97 -6.09 -0.42
C VAL A 86 -1.71 -6.92 -0.23
N LEU A 87 -0.59 -6.44 -0.76
CA LEU A 87 0.70 -7.10 -0.60
C LEU A 87 1.10 -7.17 0.88
N ALA A 88 0.90 -6.10 1.65
CA ALA A 88 1.18 -6.08 3.08
C ALA A 88 0.37 -7.14 3.85
N LYS A 89 -0.91 -7.35 3.52
CA LYS A 89 -1.72 -8.45 4.07
C LYS A 89 -1.14 -9.82 3.72
N SER A 90 -0.77 -10.05 2.47
CA SER A 90 -0.21 -11.35 2.04
C SER A 90 1.17 -11.68 2.65
N LEU A 91 1.84 -10.67 3.21
CA LEU A 91 3.13 -10.78 3.89
C LEU A 91 3.02 -10.69 5.41
N ASP A 92 1.79 -10.78 5.95
CA ASP A 92 1.49 -10.71 7.38
C ASP A 92 2.08 -9.44 8.06
N ILE A 93 2.05 -8.30 7.35
CA ILE A 93 2.47 -6.98 7.87
C ILE A 93 1.26 -6.27 8.47
N GLU A 94 0.74 -6.81 9.57
CA GLU A 94 -0.47 -6.32 10.23
C GLU A 94 -0.33 -4.89 10.78
N GLU A 95 0.88 -4.46 11.16
CA GLU A 95 1.15 -3.11 11.68
C GLU A 95 0.92 -2.01 10.63
N ALA A 96 0.78 -2.39 9.35
CA ALA A 96 0.39 -1.48 8.28
C ALA A 96 -1.05 -0.95 8.45
N PHE A 97 -1.90 -1.70 9.15
CA PHE A 97 -3.33 -1.41 9.30
C PHE A 97 -3.61 -0.64 10.60
N THR A 98 -3.02 0.55 10.69
CA THR A 98 -3.42 1.57 11.66
C THR A 98 -4.91 1.93 11.51
N PRO A 99 -5.55 2.61 12.50
CA PRO A 99 -6.98 2.92 12.41
C PRO A 99 -7.41 3.68 11.15
N ASN A 100 -6.59 4.63 10.67
CA ASN A 100 -6.91 5.39 9.44
C ASN A 100 -6.76 4.51 8.19
N ILE A 101 -5.67 3.74 8.11
CA ILE A 101 -5.45 2.79 7.01
C ILE A 101 -6.53 1.71 6.98
N GLN A 102 -6.94 1.19 8.14
CA GLN A 102 -8.00 0.19 8.24
C GLN A 102 -9.33 0.75 7.73
N THR A 103 -9.71 1.96 8.16
CA THR A 103 -10.93 2.63 7.67
C THR A 103 -10.89 2.86 6.16
N TYR A 104 -9.74 3.28 5.62
CA TYR A 104 -9.53 3.47 4.19
C TYR A 104 -9.57 2.15 3.41
N TRP A 105 -8.94 1.09 3.95
CA TRP A 105 -8.97 -0.27 3.41
C TRP A 105 -10.40 -0.79 3.33
N ASP A 106 -11.16 -0.73 4.41
CA ASP A 106 -12.53 -1.28 4.48
C ASP A 106 -13.43 -0.66 3.42
N ARG A 107 -13.39 0.67 3.28
CA ARG A 107 -14.14 1.39 2.24
C ARG A 107 -13.84 0.88 0.83
N ILE A 108 -12.58 0.58 0.52
CA ILE A 108 -12.19 0.13 -0.82
C ILE A 108 -12.45 -1.37 -0.99
N ALA A 109 -12.25 -2.16 0.06
CA ALA A 109 -12.47 -3.60 0.08
C ALA A 109 -13.96 -3.98 -0.02
N GLU A 110 -14.86 -3.12 0.44
CA GLU A 110 -16.31 -3.28 0.31
C GLU A 110 -16.82 -3.17 -1.14
N ARG A 111 -16.02 -2.62 -2.06
CA ARG A 111 -16.45 -2.42 -3.46
C ARG A 111 -16.54 -3.75 -4.19
N ASP A 112 -17.67 -4.02 -4.87
CA ASP A 112 -17.86 -5.24 -5.67
C ASP A 112 -16.71 -5.54 -6.62
N ALA A 113 -16.14 -4.51 -7.25
CA ALA A 113 -15.02 -4.66 -8.17
C ALA A 113 -13.75 -5.14 -7.47
N PHE A 114 -13.49 -4.68 -6.24
CA PHE A 114 -12.39 -5.17 -5.42
C PHE A 114 -12.64 -6.63 -5.03
N GLN A 115 -13.81 -6.95 -4.49
CA GLN A 115 -14.14 -8.31 -4.05
C GLN A 115 -14.02 -9.34 -5.18
N ARG A 116 -14.50 -9.01 -6.39
CA ARG A 116 -14.34 -9.88 -7.57
C ARG A 116 -12.89 -10.06 -8.01
N ALA A 117 -12.05 -9.03 -7.83
CA ALA A 117 -10.64 -9.11 -8.17
C ALA A 117 -9.84 -9.90 -7.11
N TYR A 118 -10.18 -9.71 -5.83
CA TYR A 118 -9.50 -10.31 -4.69
C TYR A 118 -9.88 -11.78 -4.45
N ALA A 119 -11.06 -12.21 -4.91
CA ALA A 119 -11.50 -13.60 -4.81
C ALA A 119 -10.86 -14.55 -5.85
N LYS A 120 -10.00 -14.04 -6.74
CA LYS A 120 -9.30 -14.83 -7.77
C LYS A 120 -7.85 -15.07 -7.35
#